data_AF-A0A972APL4-F1
#
_entry.id   AF-A0A972APL4-F1
#
_cell.length_a   1.000
_cell.length_b   1.000
_cell.length_c   1.000
_cell.angle_alpha   90.00
_cell.angle_beta   90.00
_cell.angle_gamma   90.00
#
_symmetry.space_group_name_H-M   'P 1'
#
loop_
_entity.id
_entity.type
_entity.pdbx_description
1 polymer ?
#
loop_
_entity_poly.entity_id
_entity_poly.type
_entity_poly.pdbx_seq_one_letter_code
_entity_poly.pdbx_strand_id
1 'polypeptide(L)'
;MAFETITNEQLRQKLAAWTLRNKKGLPLPCDLGAADFFDNFRIPETEFELTQSFIDDEDEVKVLFKTSVSLRAWQTRNGKEPAAFSYYKIMKAAMDDDGNVTGYVLCGYVATDV
;
A
#
# COMPACT_ATOMS: atom_id res chain seq x y z
N MET A 1 3.06 3.81 -19.47
CA MET A 1 3.98 4.03 -18.32
C MET A 1 3.74 2.88 -17.35
N ALA A 2 4.59 1.86 -17.37
CA ALA A 2 4.38 0.66 -16.56
C ALA A 2 4.83 0.92 -15.12
N PHE A 3 3.88 0.98 -14.18
CA PHE A 3 4.22 0.97 -12.76
C PHE A 3 4.63 -0.46 -12.38
N GLU A 4 5.78 -0.61 -11.70
CA GLU A 4 6.14 -1.91 -11.13
C GLU A 4 5.15 -2.25 -10.02
N THR A 5 4.32 -3.26 -10.28
CA THR A 5 3.31 -3.70 -9.31
C THR A 5 3.90 -4.71 -8.34
N ILE A 6 3.51 -4.58 -7.08
CA ILE A 6 3.86 -5.53 -6.02
C ILE A 6 2.63 -6.30 -5.55
N THR A 7 2.86 -7.52 -5.10
CA THR A 7 1.84 -8.38 -4.49
C THR A 7 1.38 -7.83 -3.13
N ASN A 8 0.23 -8.32 -2.65
CA ASN A 8 -0.25 -7.98 -1.31
C ASN A 8 0.76 -8.32 -0.22
N GLU A 9 1.44 -9.47 -0.34
CA GLU A 9 2.46 -9.91 0.63
C GLU A 9 3.68 -8.99 0.62
N GLN A 10 4.17 -8.58 -0.56
CA GLN A 10 5.27 -7.61 -0.65
C GLN A 10 4.89 -6.24 -0.07
N LEU A 11 3.65 -5.78 -0.31
CA LEU A 11 3.15 -4.56 0.32
C LEU A 11 3.11 -4.70 1.85
N ARG A 12 2.58 -5.82 2.34
CA ARG A 12 2.52 -6.14 3.78
C ARG A 12 3.89 -6.08 4.42
N GLN A 13 4.89 -6.70 3.79
CA GLN A 13 6.29 -6.70 4.27
C GLN A 13 6.90 -5.29 4.27
N LYS A 14 6.69 -4.50 3.21
CA LYS A 14 7.17 -3.11 3.15
C LYS A 14 6.53 -2.23 4.23
N LEU A 15 5.21 -2.34 4.43
CA LEU A 15 4.50 -1.62 5.48
C LEU A 15 4.92 -2.08 6.88
N ALA A 16 5.14 -3.37 7.10
CA ALA A 16 5.65 -3.90 8.35
C ALA A 16 7.03 -3.32 8.66
N ALA A 17 7.95 -3.36 7.70
CA ALA A 17 9.30 -2.80 7.84
C ALA A 17 9.27 -1.30 8.15
N TRP A 18 8.46 -0.53 7.41
CA TRP A 18 8.28 0.89 7.67
C TRP A 18 7.70 1.14 9.07
N THR A 19 6.68 0.38 9.48
CA THR A 19 6.05 0.52 10.79
C THR A 19 7.04 0.21 11.92
N LEU A 20 7.82 -0.87 11.79
CA LEU A 20 8.82 -1.27 12.77
C LEU A 20 9.92 -0.20 12.93
N ARG A 21 10.35 0.40 11.82
CA ARG A 21 11.34 1.49 11.82
C ARG A 21 10.81 2.77 12.45
N ASN A 22 9.55 3.12 12.20
CA ASN A 22 9.03 4.45 12.52
C ASN A 22 8.18 4.52 13.78
N LYS A 23 7.46 3.46 14.16
CA LYS A 23 6.50 3.49 15.27
C LYS A 23 7.17 3.26 16.62
N LYS A 24 6.87 4.14 17.57
CA LYS A 24 7.29 4.02 18.97
C LYS A 24 6.57 2.84 19.65
N GLY A 25 7.29 2.13 20.52
CA GLY A 25 6.74 1.00 21.28
C GLY A 25 6.80 -0.35 20.56
N LEU A 26 7.41 -0.41 19.36
CA LEU A 26 7.71 -1.67 18.67
C LEU A 26 9.18 -2.09 18.88
N PRO A 27 9.50 -3.40 18.73
CA PRO A 27 10.88 -3.89 18.71
C PRO A 27 11.73 -3.18 17.65
N LEU A 28 13.04 -3.09 17.84
CA LEU A 28 13.94 -2.62 16.77
C LEU A 28 14.03 -3.69 15.67
N PRO A 29 14.34 -3.31 14.41
CA PRO A 29 14.42 -4.25 13.29
C PRO A 29 15.36 -5.46 13.47
N CYS A 30 16.36 -5.35 14.36
CA CYS A 30 17.33 -6.41 14.63
C CYS A 30 17.03 -7.19 15.92
N ASP A 31 15.95 -6.87 16.63
CA ASP A 31 15.59 -7.54 17.87
C ASP A 31 14.86 -8.86 17.60
N LEU A 32 14.91 -9.80 18.54
CA LEU A 32 14.20 -11.09 18.44
C LEU A 32 12.69 -10.93 18.17
N GLY A 33 12.07 -9.89 18.73
CA GLY A 33 10.64 -9.59 18.53
C GLY A 33 10.29 -9.00 17.16
N ALA A 34 11.28 -8.70 16.30
CA ALA A 34 11.02 -8.22 14.94
C ALA A 34 10.34 -9.31 14.10
N ALA A 35 10.83 -10.55 14.17
CA ALA A 35 10.27 -11.66 13.40
C ALA A 35 8.79 -11.90 13.76
N ASP A 36 8.48 -11.98 15.05
CA ASP A 36 7.10 -12.13 15.54
C ASP A 36 6.19 -10.98 15.07
N PHE A 37 6.71 -9.75 15.05
CA PHE A 37 5.96 -8.62 14.52
C PHE A 37 5.68 -8.77 13.03
N PHE A 38 6.67 -9.16 12.22
CA PHE A 38 6.50 -9.40 10.80
C PHE A 38 5.49 -10.51 10.53
N ASP A 39 5.51 -11.62 11.27
CA ASP A 39 4.58 -12.73 11.06
C ASP A 39 3.13 -12.37 11.39
N ASN A 40 2.93 -11.50 12.39
CA ASN A 40 1.59 -11.11 12.84
C ASN A 40 1.08 -9.79 12.21
N PHE A 41 1.92 -9.08 11.45
CA PHE A 41 1.54 -7.79 10.88
C PHE A 41 0.44 -7.95 9.82
N ARG A 42 -0.62 -7.19 10.00
CA ARG A 42 -1.72 -7.04 9.03
C ARG A 42 -1.73 -5.62 8.48
N ILE A 43 -1.99 -5.51 7.18
CA ILE A 43 -2.20 -4.21 6.54
C ILE A 43 -3.40 -3.54 7.23
N PRO A 44 -3.25 -2.31 7.76
CA PRO A 44 -4.36 -1.59 8.37
C PRO A 44 -5.48 -1.37 7.35
N GLU A 45 -6.73 -1.40 7.82
CA GLU A 45 -7.85 -0.93 7.00
C GLU A 45 -7.72 0.58 6.79
N THR A 46 -7.68 1.00 5.53
CA THR A 46 -7.53 2.40 5.13
C THR A 46 -8.54 2.74 4.05
N GLU A 47 -9.05 3.96 4.10
CA GLU A 47 -9.88 4.50 3.03
C GLU A 47 -9.03 4.81 1.81
N PHE A 48 -9.56 4.48 0.64
CA PHE A 48 -8.89 4.64 -0.64
C PHE A 48 -9.53 5.78 -1.42
N GLU A 49 -8.71 6.69 -1.92
CA GLU A 49 -9.15 7.81 -2.75
C GLU A 49 -8.85 7.51 -4.22
N LEU A 50 -9.87 7.58 -5.06
CA LEU A 50 -9.70 7.52 -6.51
C LEU A 50 -8.81 8.69 -6.96
N THR A 51 -7.68 8.37 -7.59
CA THR A 51 -6.72 9.39 -8.02
C THR A 51 -6.75 9.59 -9.53
N GLN A 52 -6.69 8.50 -10.30
CA GLN A 52 -6.60 8.56 -11.75
C GLN A 52 -7.13 7.28 -12.40
N SER A 53 -7.61 7.40 -13.63
CA SER A 53 -7.82 6.28 -14.55
C SER A 53 -6.97 6.46 -15.80
N PHE A 54 -6.45 5.38 -16.36
CA PHE A 54 -5.71 5.38 -17.62
C PHE A 54 -5.94 4.06 -18.37
N ILE A 55 -5.62 4.06 -19.66
CA ILE A 55 -5.56 2.86 -20.50
C ILE A 55 -4.10 2.42 -20.53
N ASP A 56 -3.82 1.16 -20.24
CA ASP A 56 -2.47 0.62 -20.31
C ASP A 56 -2.10 0.17 -21.73
N ASP A 57 -0.89 -0.40 -21.88
CA ASP A 57 -0.38 -0.82 -23.19
C ASP A 57 -1.10 -2.07 -23.74
N GLU A 58 -1.99 -2.70 -22.94
CA GLU A 58 -2.84 -3.83 -23.31
C GLU A 58 -4.29 -3.40 -23.62
N ASP A 59 -4.52 -2.10 -23.83
CA ASP A 59 -5.84 -1.48 -24.02
C ASP A 59 -6.81 -1.71 -22.83
N GLU A 60 -6.27 -1.98 -21.64
CA GLU A 60 -7.08 -2.19 -20.44
C GLU A 60 -7.27 -0.91 -19.64
N VAL A 61 -8.52 -0.62 -19.24
CA VAL A 61 -8.78 0.50 -18.32
C VAL A 61 -8.33 0.13 -16.92
N LYS A 62 -7.28 0.81 -16.44
CA LYS A 62 -6.78 0.75 -15.07
C LYS A 62 -7.21 1.97 -14.28
N VAL A 63 -7.44 1.73 -12.99
CA VAL A 63 -7.87 2.74 -12.02
C VAL A 63 -6.94 2.68 -10.82
N LEU A 64 -6.40 3.84 -10.44
CA LEU A 64 -5.48 4.02 -9.34
C LEU A 64 -6.20 4.61 -8.14
N PHE A 65 -6.13 3.90 -7.04
CA PHE A 65 -6.62 4.34 -5.75
C PHE A 65 -5.45 4.57 -4.80
N LYS A 66 -5.30 5.78 -4.28
CA LYS A 66 -4.25 6.12 -3.32
C LYS A 66 -4.74 5.95 -1.90
N THR A 67 -3.86 5.54 -1.01
CA THR A 67 -4.07 5.65 0.43
C THR A 67 -2.75 5.87 1.16
N SER A 68 -2.82 6.17 2.45
CA SER A 68 -1.65 6.33 3.31
C SER A 68 -1.87 5.80 4.71
N VAL A 69 -0.83 5.18 5.27
CA VAL A 69 -0.76 4.87 6.70
C VAL A 69 0.07 5.96 7.37
N SER A 70 -0.54 6.67 8.31
CA SER A 70 0.08 7.82 8.97
C SER A 70 0.31 7.60 10.45
N LEU A 71 1.44 8.08 10.95
CA LEU A 71 1.80 8.18 12.36
C LEU A 71 1.91 9.66 12.73
N ARG A 72 1.23 10.05 13.81
CA ARG A 72 1.42 11.37 14.42
C ARG A 72 2.81 11.47 15.04
N ALA A 73 3.34 12.68 15.21
CA ALA A 73 4.68 12.91 15.77
C ALA A 73 4.92 12.19 17.12
N TRP A 74 3.92 12.13 18.01
CA TRP A 74 4.06 11.43 19.30
C TRP A 74 4.06 9.89 19.18
N GLN A 75 3.59 9.36 18.05
CA GLN A 75 3.59 7.93 17.73
C GLN A 75 4.89 7.50 17.05
N THR A 76 5.70 8.43 16.54
CA THR A 76 6.97 8.11 15.88
C THR A 76 8.10 7.92 16.90
N ARG A 77 9.12 7.14 16.53
CA ARG A 77 10.31 6.93 17.37
C ARG A 77 11.09 8.23 17.62
N ASN A 78 11.14 9.13 16.63
CA ASN A 78 11.80 10.42 16.78
C ASN A 78 11.01 11.40 17.66
N GLY A 79 9.70 11.16 17.86
CA GLY A 79 8.82 11.93 18.74
C GLY A 79 8.55 13.36 18.26
N LYS A 80 9.08 13.77 17.11
CA LYS A 80 9.16 15.16 16.66
C LYS A 80 8.42 15.39 15.36
N GLU A 81 8.47 14.42 14.46
CA GLU A 81 7.92 14.56 13.11
C GLU A 81 6.89 13.46 12.84
N PRO A 82 5.76 13.78 12.19
CA PRO A 82 4.87 12.77 11.68
C PRO A 82 5.57 11.98 10.56
N ALA A 83 5.11 10.74 10.35
CA ALA A 83 5.59 9.91 9.26
C ALA A 83 4.39 9.30 8.55
N ALA A 84 4.44 9.21 7.23
CA ALA A 84 3.43 8.53 6.42
C ALA A 84 4.08 7.53 5.47
N PHE A 85 3.34 6.49 5.12
CA PHE A 85 3.67 5.56 4.05
C PHE A 85 2.51 5.56 3.06
N SER A 86 2.77 6.08 1.86
CA SER A 86 1.77 6.12 0.79
C SER A 86 1.91 4.94 -0.16
N TYR A 87 0.78 4.40 -0.59
CA TYR A 87 0.75 3.38 -1.63
C TYR A 87 -0.54 3.47 -2.45
N TYR A 88 -0.48 2.90 -3.65
CA TYR A 88 -1.58 2.83 -4.59
C TYR A 88 -2.06 1.40 -4.72
N LYS A 89 -3.36 1.24 -4.89
CA LYS A 89 -4.03 0.02 -5.31
C LYS A 89 -4.45 0.19 -6.76
N ILE A 90 -3.99 -0.70 -7.63
CA ILE A 90 -4.32 -0.70 -9.05
C ILE A 90 -5.41 -1.72 -9.31
N MET A 91 -6.52 -1.25 -9.87
CA MET A 91 -7.64 -2.09 -10.28
C MET A 91 -7.83 -2.00 -11.78
N LYS A 92 -8.04 -3.13 -12.45
CA LYS A 92 -8.53 -3.21 -13.82
C LYS A 92 -10.05 -3.15 -13.80
N ALA A 93 -10.66 -2.33 -14.64
CA ALA A 93 -12.09 -2.41 -14.91
C ALA A 93 -12.38 -3.66 -15.76
N ALA A 94 -13.22 -4.56 -15.25
CA ALA A 94 -13.79 -5.64 -16.04
C ALA A 94 -14.94 -5.06 -16.86
N MET A 95 -14.98 -5.35 -18.16
CA MET A 95 -16.01 -4.88 -19.08
C MET A 95 -16.78 -6.06 -19.65
N ASP A 96 -18.07 -5.86 -19.95
CA ASP A 96 -18.84 -6.79 -20.79
C ASP A 96 -18.60 -6.54 -22.29
N ASP A 97 -19.20 -7.36 -23.14
CA ASP A 97 -19.10 -7.29 -24.60
C ASP A 97 -19.68 -5.97 -25.17
N ASP A 98 -20.52 -5.28 -24.39
CA ASP A 98 -21.12 -3.98 -24.73
C ASP A 98 -20.26 -2.79 -24.23
N GLY A 99 -19.13 -3.06 -23.56
CA GLY A 99 -18.20 -2.04 -23.05
C GLY A 99 -18.59 -1.42 -21.71
N ASN A 100 -19.58 -1.97 -21.00
CA ASN A 100 -19.97 -1.48 -19.68
C ASN A 100 -19.08 -2.09 -18.60
N VAL A 101 -18.73 -1.28 -17.58
CA VAL A 101 -17.95 -1.75 -16.43
C VAL A 101 -18.82 -2.65 -15.55
N THR A 102 -18.46 -3.93 -15.49
CA THR A 102 -19.16 -4.95 -14.68
C THR A 102 -18.50 -5.17 -13.32
N GLY A 103 -17.25 -4.75 -13.15
CA GLY A 103 -16.54 -4.87 -11.88
C GLY A 103 -15.10 -4.39 -11.95
N TYR A 104 -14.37 -4.64 -10.86
CA TYR A 104 -12.96 -4.29 -10.75
C TYR A 104 -12.13 -5.47 -10.25
N VAL A 105 -11.02 -5.74 -10.93
CA VAL A 105 -10.08 -6.82 -10.60
C VAL A 105 -8.78 -6.21 -10.08
N LEU A 106 -8.28 -6.69 -8.94
CA LEU A 106 -7.02 -6.22 -8.37
C LEU A 106 -5.84 -6.67 -9.24
N CYS A 107 -5.07 -5.72 -9.76
CA CYS A 107 -3.82 -6.01 -10.48
C CYS A 107 -2.62 -6.04 -9.54
N GLY A 108 -2.64 -5.25 -8.47
CA GLY A 108 -1.56 -5.18 -7.51
C GLY A 108 -1.50 -3.82 -6.82
N TYR A 109 -0.35 -3.55 -6.20
CA TYR A 109 -0.09 -2.31 -5.50
C TYR A 109 1.15 -1.62 -6.02
N VAL A 110 1.29 -0.32 -5.74
CA VAL A 110 2.52 0.45 -5.99
C VAL A 110 2.87 1.18 -4.72
N ALA A 111 4.02 0.88 -4.13
CA ALA A 111 4.54 1.63 -2.99
C ALA A 111 5.33 2.84 -3.51
N THR A 112 5.02 4.04 -3.01
CA THR A 112 5.69 5.28 -3.48
C THR A 112 6.74 5.82 -2.54
N ASP A 113 6.77 5.36 -1.30
CA ASP A 113 7.80 5.70 -0.31
C ASP A 113 8.54 4.41 0.08
N VAL A 114 9.72 4.17 -0.50
CA VAL A 114 10.65 3.10 -0.07
C VAL A 114 11.97 3.73 0.32
#